data_AF-A0A163ARU3-F1
#
_entry.id   AF-A0A163ARU3-F1
#
_cell.length_a   1.000
_cell.length_b   1.000
_cell.length_c   1.000
_cell.angle_alpha   90.00
_cell.angle_beta   90.00
_cell.angle_gamma   90.00
#
_symmetry.space_group_name_H-M   'P 1'
#
loop_
_entity.id
_entity.type
_entity.pdbx_description
1 polymer ?
#
loop_
_entity_poly.entity_id
_entity_poly.type
_entity_poly.pdbx_seq_one_letter_code
_entity_poly.pdbx_strand_id
1 'polypeptide(L)'
;QQQKTLHAVASSGNLGMLKQILSVLQDPLKAVNDPHPSTGLTPLHFAASRGHLEVVKCLLEDYAVSVDSRDKEGEVRGKMNHTPLINAASKGYMSIVEYLLDEAHANPLLKNNFGEAAY
;
A
#
# COMPACT_ATOMS: atom_id res chain seq x y z
N GLN A 1 12.59 -5.11 -15.08
CA GLN A 1 12.78 -3.99 -14.14
C GLN A 1 12.28 -4.43 -12.76
N GLN A 2 13.17 -4.53 -11.76
CA GLN A 2 12.88 -5.11 -10.44
C GLN A 2 11.72 -4.42 -9.67
N GLN A 3 11.43 -3.15 -9.96
CA GLN A 3 10.32 -2.40 -9.37
C GLN A 3 8.93 -2.92 -9.76
N LYS A 4 8.74 -3.39 -11.00
CA LYS A 4 7.47 -4.03 -11.42
C LYS A 4 7.20 -5.31 -10.62
N THR A 5 8.26 -5.96 -10.15
CA THR A 5 8.17 -7.20 -9.39
C THR A 5 7.67 -6.98 -7.96
N LEU A 6 8.07 -5.89 -7.28
CA LEU A 6 7.67 -5.65 -5.88
C LEU A 6 6.16 -5.43 -5.73
N HIS A 7 5.56 -4.62 -6.60
CA HIS A 7 4.11 -4.40 -6.63
C HIS A 7 3.31 -5.68 -6.84
N ALA A 8 3.76 -6.53 -7.78
CA ALA A 8 3.12 -7.80 -8.08
C ALA A 8 3.23 -8.78 -6.91
N VAL A 9 4.38 -8.82 -6.23
CA VAL A 9 4.60 -9.67 -5.06
C VAL A 9 3.79 -9.19 -3.85
N ALA A 10 3.69 -7.87 -3.63
CA ALA A 10 2.80 -7.32 -2.62
C ALA A 10 1.33 -7.62 -2.93
N SER A 11 0.93 -7.53 -4.21
CA SER A 11 -0.43 -7.85 -4.68
C SER A 11 -0.77 -9.34 -4.61
N SER A 12 0.21 -10.25 -4.51
CA SER A 12 -0.02 -11.70 -4.39
C SER A 12 0.08 -12.21 -2.96
N GLY A 13 0.54 -11.37 -2.03
CA GLY A 13 0.68 -11.73 -0.62
C GLY A 13 1.90 -12.60 -0.31
N ASN A 14 2.82 -12.78 -1.26
CA ASN A 14 3.99 -13.64 -1.08
C ASN A 14 5.06 -12.93 -0.23
N LEU A 15 4.91 -12.98 1.10
CA LEU A 15 5.81 -12.36 2.06
C LEU A 15 7.27 -12.85 1.93
N GLY A 16 7.47 -14.14 1.67
CA GLY A 16 8.81 -14.71 1.52
C GLY A 16 9.55 -14.11 0.33
N MET A 17 8.88 -14.06 -0.83
CA MET A 17 9.44 -13.44 -2.04
C MET A 17 9.59 -11.92 -1.87
N LEU A 18 8.67 -11.26 -1.14
CA LEU A 18 8.76 -9.84 -0.83
C LEU A 18 10.06 -9.54 -0.08
N LYS A 19 10.31 -10.26 1.02
CA LYS A 19 11.53 -10.14 1.84
C LYS A 19 12.78 -10.47 1.05
N GLN A 20 12.75 -11.51 0.21
CA GLN A 20 13.87 -11.85 -0.67
C GLN A 20 14.21 -10.71 -1.64
N ILE A 21 13.23 -10.16 -2.33
CA ILE A 21 13.46 -9.03 -3.25
C ILE A 21 14.01 -7.83 -2.49
N LEU A 22 13.36 -7.43 -1.40
CA LEU A 22 13.77 -6.26 -0.61
C LEU A 22 15.20 -6.42 -0.06
N SER A 23 15.63 -7.64 0.29
CA SER A 23 16.99 -7.91 0.79
C SER A 23 18.09 -7.70 -0.26
N VAL A 24 17.78 -7.76 -1.55
CA VAL A 24 18.75 -7.64 -2.64
C VAL A 24 18.67 -6.30 -3.37
N LEU A 25 17.72 -5.43 -3.02
CA LEU A 25 17.62 -4.10 -3.63
C LEU A 25 18.69 -3.17 -3.08
N GLN A 26 19.23 -2.32 -3.96
CA GLN A 26 20.16 -1.26 -3.58
C GLN A 26 19.51 -0.22 -2.65
N ASP A 27 18.22 0.05 -2.85
CA ASP A 27 17.44 1.01 -2.06
C ASP A 27 16.01 0.46 -1.83
N PRO A 28 15.82 -0.42 -0.82
CA PRO A 28 14.53 -1.02 -0.53
C PRO A 28 13.52 0.00 -0.01
N LEU A 29 13.96 1.00 0.76
CA LEU A 29 13.09 2.05 1.30
C LEU A 29 12.47 2.91 0.20
N LYS A 30 13.24 3.23 -0.85
CA LYS A 30 12.69 3.88 -2.04
C LYS A 30 11.73 2.96 -2.78
N ALA A 31 12.05 1.68 -2.92
CA ALA A 31 11.22 0.74 -3.67
C ALA A 31 9.84 0.49 -3.05
N VAL A 32 9.74 0.41 -1.72
CA VAL A 32 8.45 0.24 -1.03
C VAL A 32 7.55 1.48 -1.10
N ASN A 33 8.12 2.65 -1.40
CA ASN A 33 7.41 3.91 -1.58
C ASN A 33 7.24 4.33 -3.05
N ASP A 34 7.80 3.56 -3.99
CA ASP A 34 7.73 3.85 -5.42
C ASP A 34 6.32 3.51 -5.95
N PRO A 35 5.59 4.45 -6.57
CA PRO A 35 4.27 4.16 -7.11
C PRO A 35 4.36 3.38 -8.42
N HIS A 36 3.39 2.50 -8.64
CA HIS A 36 3.27 1.79 -9.91
C HIS A 36 3.00 2.77 -11.05
N PRO A 37 3.73 2.71 -12.18
CA PRO A 37 3.71 3.77 -13.19
C PRO A 37 2.36 3.96 -13.88
N SER A 38 1.52 2.91 -13.96
CA SER A 38 0.22 3.00 -14.62
C SER A 38 -0.95 3.28 -13.68
N THR A 39 -0.80 3.03 -12.37
CA THR A 39 -1.91 3.15 -11.41
C THR A 39 -1.65 4.18 -10.31
N GLY A 40 -0.39 4.57 -10.08
CA GLY A 40 -0.01 5.44 -8.96
C GLY A 40 0.02 4.74 -7.60
N LEU A 41 -0.38 3.47 -7.52
CA LEU A 41 -0.48 2.71 -6.27
C LEU A 41 0.90 2.21 -5.81
N THR A 42 1.21 2.36 -4.52
CA THR A 42 2.41 1.76 -3.90
C THR A 42 2.18 0.28 -3.55
N PRO A 43 3.23 -0.50 -3.23
CA PRO A 43 3.08 -1.87 -2.71
C PRO A 43 2.09 -2.00 -1.53
N LEU A 44 2.06 -1.02 -0.62
CA LEU A 44 1.12 -1.01 0.52
C LEU A 44 -0.35 -0.93 0.06
N HIS A 45 -0.65 -0.14 -0.97
CA HIS A 45 -1.99 -0.08 -1.56
C HIS A 45 -2.42 -1.43 -2.16
N PHE A 46 -1.49 -2.11 -2.84
CA PHE A 46 -1.75 -3.43 -3.42
C PHE A 46 -2.00 -4.49 -2.34
N ALA A 47 -1.18 -4.52 -1.29
CA ALA A 47 -1.36 -5.46 -0.18
C ALA A 47 -2.69 -5.24 0.55
N ALA A 48 -3.03 -3.98 0.86
CA ALA A 48 -4.28 -3.62 1.52
C ALA A 48 -5.52 -3.92 0.65
N SER A 49 -5.49 -3.57 -0.64
CA SER A 49 -6.60 -3.83 -1.59
C SER A 49 -6.81 -5.31 -1.94
N ARG A 50 -5.90 -6.20 -1.51
CA ARG A 50 -5.92 -7.65 -1.78
C ARG A 50 -6.06 -8.51 -0.52
N GLY A 51 -6.11 -7.90 0.67
CA GLY A 51 -6.32 -8.64 1.91
C GLY A 51 -5.07 -9.32 2.47
N HIS A 52 -3.87 -8.79 2.17
CA HIS A 52 -2.60 -9.40 2.59
C HIS A 52 -2.02 -8.75 3.85
N LEU A 53 -2.60 -9.05 5.02
CA LEU A 53 -2.22 -8.46 6.31
C LEU A 53 -0.73 -8.60 6.63
N GLU A 54 -0.14 -9.78 6.45
CA GLU A 54 1.27 -10.02 6.78
C GLU A 54 2.23 -9.19 5.93
N VAL A 55 1.84 -8.89 4.68
CA VAL A 55 2.60 -7.97 3.82
C VAL A 55 2.39 -6.52 4.27
N VAL A 56 1.18 -6.13 4.69
CA VAL A 56 0.91 -4.80 5.26
C VAL A 56 1.77 -4.55 6.50
N LYS A 57 1.81 -5.49 7.44
CA LYS A 57 2.64 -5.42 8.65
C LYS A 57 4.12 -5.29 8.30
N CYS A 58 4.64 -6.19 7.47
CA CYS A 58 6.02 -6.15 6.99
C CYS A 58 6.39 -4.78 6.39
N LEU A 59 5.57 -4.21 5.51
CA LEU A 59 5.85 -2.92 4.88
C LEU A 59 5.85 -1.75 5.88
N LEU A 60 4.98 -1.77 6.88
CA LEU A 60 4.86 -0.69 7.87
C LEU A 60 5.89 -0.79 8.99
N GLU A 61 6.11 -1.99 9.52
CA GLU A 61 7.01 -2.26 10.65
C GLU A 61 8.48 -2.29 10.22
N ASP A 62 8.80 -3.03 9.14
CA ASP A 62 10.20 -3.28 8.75
C ASP A 62 10.78 -2.18 7.83
N TYR A 63 9.92 -1.42 7.13
CA TYR A 63 10.36 -0.48 6.08
C TYR A 63 9.82 0.95 6.23
N ALA A 64 9.18 1.27 7.37
CA ALA A 64 8.71 2.62 7.74
C ALA A 64 7.93 3.34 6.61
N VAL A 65 7.11 2.58 5.88
CA VAL A 65 6.25 3.14 4.82
C VAL A 65 5.23 4.09 5.44
N SER A 66 4.95 5.22 4.77
CA SER A 66 3.88 6.11 5.21
C SER A 66 2.52 5.42 5.08
N VAL A 67 1.86 5.19 6.23
CA VAL A 67 0.56 4.53 6.34
C VAL A 67 -0.53 5.27 5.57
N ASP A 68 -0.45 6.61 5.55
CA ASP A 68 -1.38 7.52 4.88
C ASP A 68 -0.91 7.91 3.47
N SER A 69 0.01 7.13 2.89
CA SER A 69 0.45 7.34 1.51
C SER A 69 -0.76 7.37 0.59
N ARG A 70 -0.88 8.43 -0.21
CA ARG A 70 -1.86 8.50 -1.28
C ARG A 70 -1.24 8.00 -2.56
N ASP A 71 -2.04 7.41 -3.43
CA ASP A 71 -1.62 7.22 -4.81
C ASP A 71 -1.08 8.55 -5.37
N LYS A 72 0.17 8.56 -5.88
CA LYS A 72 0.84 9.83 -6.20
C LYS A 72 0.11 10.54 -7.34
N GLU A 73 -0.22 11.81 -7.12
CA GLU A 73 -0.65 12.74 -8.17
C GLU A 73 0.36 12.75 -9.33
N GLY A 74 -0.14 12.62 -10.55
CA GLY A 74 0.62 12.74 -11.78
C GLY A 74 -0.36 12.80 -12.92
N GLU A 75 -0.04 13.55 -13.97
CA GLU A 75 -0.91 14.13 -15.03
C GLU A 75 -1.84 13.17 -15.81
N VAL A 76 -1.90 11.90 -15.45
CA VAL A 76 -2.76 10.90 -16.09
C VAL A 76 -4.14 10.92 -15.45
N ARG A 77 -5.17 11.20 -16.26
CA ARG A 77 -6.60 11.11 -15.88
C ARG A 77 -6.92 9.77 -15.21
N GLY A 78 -7.58 9.80 -14.05
CA GLY A 78 -8.13 8.60 -13.40
C GLY A 78 -7.56 8.24 -12.02
N LYS A 79 -6.71 9.07 -11.40
CA LYS A 79 -6.22 8.85 -10.02
C LYS A 79 -7.18 9.39 -8.97
N MET A 80 -7.27 8.66 -7.87
CA MET A 80 -8.38 8.77 -6.93
C MET A 80 -7.93 9.22 -5.54
N ASN A 81 -6.63 9.40 -5.24
CA ASN A 81 -6.13 9.72 -3.90
C ASN A 81 -6.56 8.68 -2.84
N HIS A 82 -6.56 7.40 -3.22
CA HIS A 82 -6.87 6.34 -2.26
C HIS A 82 -5.74 6.23 -1.24
N THR A 83 -6.12 5.98 0.00
CA THR A 83 -5.19 5.51 1.04
C THR A 83 -5.26 3.98 1.13
N PRO A 84 -4.24 3.30 1.69
CA PRO A 84 -4.31 1.88 2.01
C PRO A 84 -5.55 1.53 2.83
N LEU A 85 -5.95 2.41 3.75
CA LEU A 85 -7.14 2.24 4.58
C LEU A 85 -8.44 2.26 3.75
N ILE A 86 -8.63 3.22 2.83
CA ILE A 86 -9.79 3.26 1.92
C ILE A 86 -9.85 1.98 1.06
N ASN A 87 -8.70 1.51 0.58
CA ASN A 87 -8.61 0.27 -0.19
C ASN A 87 -9.01 -0.97 0.61
N ALA A 88 -8.60 -1.09 1.88
CA ALA A 88 -8.97 -2.19 2.75
C ALA A 88 -10.47 -2.14 3.11
N ALA A 89 -10.97 -0.96 3.48
CA ALA A 89 -12.36 -0.73 3.88
C ALA A 89 -13.35 -1.02 2.73
N SER A 90 -13.07 -0.50 1.52
CA SER A 90 -13.92 -0.73 0.34
C SER A 90 -14.02 -2.20 -0.11
N LYS A 91 -13.11 -3.06 0.38
CA LYS A 91 -13.09 -4.50 0.12
C LYS A 91 -13.53 -5.35 1.31
N GLY A 92 -13.80 -4.75 2.46
CA GLY A 92 -14.22 -5.47 3.66
C GLY A 92 -13.11 -6.25 4.36
N TYR A 93 -11.83 -5.89 4.15
CA TYR A 93 -10.70 -6.55 4.82
C TYR A 93 -10.51 -6.02 6.24
N MET A 94 -11.43 -6.40 7.14
CA MET A 94 -11.51 -5.84 8.50
C MET A 94 -10.24 -6.01 9.32
N SER A 95 -9.56 -7.15 9.22
CA SER A 95 -8.29 -7.35 9.95
C SER A 95 -7.19 -6.37 9.53
N ILE A 96 -7.23 -5.87 8.29
CA ILE A 96 -6.32 -4.82 7.82
C ILE A 96 -6.82 -3.45 8.26
N VAL A 97 -8.13 -3.20 8.23
CA VAL A 97 -8.72 -1.94 8.72
C VAL A 97 -8.38 -1.73 10.20
N GLU A 98 -8.64 -2.73 11.04
CA GLU A 98 -8.32 -2.74 12.47
C GLU A 98 -6.82 -2.49 12.68
N TYR A 99 -5.95 -3.25 12.01
CA TYR A 99 -4.51 -3.05 12.13
C TYR A 99 -4.06 -1.63 11.70
N LEU A 100 -4.58 -1.13 10.58
CA LEU A 100 -4.22 0.20 10.08
C LEU A 100 -4.67 1.31 11.04
N LEU A 101 -5.83 1.18 11.69
CA LEU A 101 -6.35 2.17 12.62
C LEU A 101 -5.68 2.09 13.99
N ASP A 102 -5.63 0.90 14.57
CA ASP A 102 -5.29 0.69 15.97
C ASP A 102 -3.77 0.68 16.19
N GLU A 103 -3.05 -0.01 15.29
CA GLU A 103 -1.60 -0.22 15.44
C GLU A 103 -0.78 0.75 14.58
N ALA A 104 -1.20 1.00 13.33
CA ALA A 104 -0.48 1.87 12.41
C ALA A 104 -0.92 3.34 12.45
N HIS A 105 -1.97 3.65 13.22
CA HIS A 105 -2.52 5.00 13.42
C HIS A 105 -2.85 5.76 12.11
N ALA A 106 -3.37 5.05 11.11
CA ALA A 106 -3.85 5.61 9.85
C ALA A 106 -4.96 6.62 10.10
N ASN A 107 -5.00 7.71 9.32
CA ASN A 107 -6.03 8.74 9.47
C ASN A 107 -7.32 8.35 8.69
N PRO A 108 -8.43 8.02 9.39
CA PRO A 108 -9.67 7.59 8.73
C PRO A 108 -10.41 8.72 8.03
N LEU A 109 -10.04 9.98 8.28
CA LEU A 109 -10.73 11.16 7.75
C LEU A 109 -10.15 11.62 6.40
N LEU A 110 -9.08 10.99 5.92
CA LEU A 110 -8.49 11.30 4.64
C LEU A 110 -9.45 10.91 3.53
N LYS A 111 -9.87 11.93 2.77
CA LYS A 111 -10.76 11.75 1.62
C LYS A 111 -9.97 11.54 0.35
N ASN A 112 -10.53 10.68 -0.49
CA ASN A 112 -10.12 10.49 -1.87
C ASN A 112 -10.75 11.60 -2.76
N ASN A 113 -10.49 11.60 -4.06
CA ASN A 113 -10.98 12.63 -5.01
C ASN A 113 -12.50 12.59 -5.23
N PHE A 114 -13.19 11.52 -4.80
CA PHE A 114 -14.65 11.43 -4.79
C PHE A 114 -15.27 11.94 -3.48
N GLY A 115 -14.44 12.35 -2.52
CA GLY A 115 -14.87 12.73 -1.19
C GLY A 115 -15.13 11.55 -0.25
N GLU A 116 -14.78 10.33 -0.66
CA GLU A 116 -14.94 9.11 0.13
C GLU A 116 -13.82 9.00 1.17
N ALA A 117 -14.19 8.59 2.38
CA ALA A 117 -13.29 8.23 3.47
C ALA A 117 -13.49 6.74 3.81
N ALA A 118 -12.75 6.22 4.78
CA ALA A 118 -12.77 4.78 5.08
C ALA A 118 -14.00 4.26 5.86
N TYR A 119 -15.07 5.06 5.96
CA TYR A 119 -16.27 4.79 6.78
C TYR A 119 -17.58 5.00 6.01
#